data_AF-A0A1J4K7J5-F1
#
_entry.id   AF-A0A1J4K7J5-F1
#
_cell.length_a   1.000
_cell.length_b   1.000
_cell.length_c   1.000
_cell.angle_alpha   90.00
_cell.angle_beta   90.00
_cell.angle_gamma   90.00
#
_symmetry.space_group_name_H-M   'P 1'
#
loop_
_entity.id
_entity.type
_entity.pdbx_description
1 polymer ?
#
loop_
_entity_poly.entity_id
_entity_poly.type
_entity_poly.pdbx_seq_one_letter_code
_entity_poly.pdbx_strand_id
1 'polypeptide(L)'
;MDNQDVATTTFTYLAVEDQIHTLWKEISAVREQYTESQPIKDWEILRLMEVHNQLDIESTRQQESHLKSLIDSLKLSEINAKGIITGGLKARIQPLEVPKKTFSVRSQSEQVISQMGFVDPLYGVNDEISLITSQTSTILIDRKREITKTLILLNHKYKLTYEEEELKKNLLAELRSMNTV
;
A
#
# COMPACT_ATOMS: atom_id res chain seq x y z
N MET A 1 -23.01 -0.47 -23.20
CA MET A 1 -22.70 -0.63 -21.77
C MET A 1 -23.12 0.65 -21.12
N ASP A 2 -24.06 0.53 -20.18
CA ASP A 2 -24.85 1.64 -19.67
C ASP A 2 -23.97 2.73 -19.07
N ASN A 3 -24.12 3.96 -19.57
CA ASN A 3 -23.63 5.15 -18.91
C ASN A 3 -24.42 5.32 -17.61
N GLN A 4 -24.04 4.62 -16.55
CA GLN A 4 -24.40 5.06 -15.21
C GLN A 4 -23.77 6.44 -15.02
N ASP A 5 -24.61 7.46 -14.93
CA ASP A 5 -24.16 8.82 -14.65
C ASP A 5 -23.21 8.82 -13.44
N VAL A 6 -22.09 9.52 -13.58
CA VAL A 6 -21.07 9.67 -12.53
C VAL A 6 -21.72 10.16 -11.22
N ALA A 7 -22.75 11.00 -11.32
CA ALA A 7 -23.55 11.43 -10.19
C ALA A 7 -24.21 10.24 -9.47
N THR A 8 -24.87 9.34 -10.21
CA THR A 8 -25.55 8.16 -9.66
C THR A 8 -24.57 7.21 -8.97
N THR A 9 -23.38 7.00 -9.54
CA THR A 9 -22.32 6.19 -8.90
C THR A 9 -21.81 6.84 -7.62
N THR A 10 -21.63 8.16 -7.62
CA THR A 10 -21.20 8.91 -6.42
C THR A 10 -22.24 8.85 -5.30
N PHE A 11 -23.52 9.01 -5.62
CA PHE A 11 -24.61 8.89 -4.64
C PHE A 11 -24.74 7.47 -4.09
N THR A 12 -24.60 6.46 -4.95
CA THR A 12 -24.65 5.05 -4.52
C THR A 12 -23.49 4.73 -3.58
N TYR A 13 -22.29 5.23 -3.89
CA TYR A 13 -21.12 5.09 -3.03
C TYR A 13 -21.33 5.72 -1.65
N LEU A 14 -21.79 6.98 -1.60
CA LEU A 14 -22.08 7.66 -0.34
C LEU A 14 -23.15 6.94 0.49
N ALA A 15 -24.16 6.35 -0.17
CA ALA A 15 -25.19 5.59 0.52
C ALA A 15 -24.64 4.28 1.12
N VAL A 16 -23.76 3.58 0.41
CA VAL A 16 -23.09 2.37 0.93
C VAL A 16 -22.18 2.70 2.11
N GLU A 17 -21.41 3.78 2.02
CA GLU A 17 -20.58 4.26 3.14
C GLU A 17 -21.42 4.59 4.37
N ASP A 18 -22.55 5.29 4.22
CA ASP A 18 -23.42 5.62 5.35
C ASP A 18 -24.04 4.35 6.00
N GLN A 19 -24.37 3.35 5.19
CA GLN A 19 -24.82 2.05 5.69
C GLN A 19 -23.73 1.32 6.47
N ILE A 20 -22.48 1.34 6.00
CA ILE A 20 -21.33 0.80 6.74
C ILE A 20 -21.23 1.48 8.10
N HIS A 21 -21.23 2.82 8.14
CA HIS A 21 -21.15 3.58 9.40
C HIS A 21 -22.32 3.29 10.34
N THR A 22 -23.51 3.04 9.79
CA THR A 22 -24.68 2.63 10.58
C THR A 22 -24.49 1.26 11.20
N LEU A 23 -23.99 0.27 10.45
CA LEU A 23 -23.65 -1.06 11.00
C LEU A 23 -22.58 -0.98 12.10
N TRP A 24 -21.57 -0.12 11.97
CA TRP A 24 -20.59 0.09 13.04
C TRP A 24 -21.22 0.59 14.34
N LYS A 25 -22.21 1.49 14.23
CA LYS A 25 -22.97 1.97 15.38
C LYS A 25 -23.84 0.86 15.97
N GLU A 26 -24.49 0.05 15.13
CA GLU A 26 -25.30 -1.09 15.58
C GLU A 26 -24.46 -2.16 16.28
N ILE A 27 -23.30 -2.53 15.71
CA ILE A 27 -22.36 -3.47 16.34
C ILE A 27 -21.89 -2.94 17.69
N SER A 28 -21.54 -1.65 17.76
CA SER A 28 -21.14 -1.00 19.02
C SER A 28 -22.28 -1.01 20.04
N ALA A 29 -23.50 -0.71 19.62
CA ALA A 29 -24.69 -0.71 20.48
C ALA A 29 -25.00 -2.11 21.02
N VAL A 30 -24.97 -3.14 20.17
CA VAL A 30 -25.14 -4.55 20.58
C VAL A 30 -24.04 -4.93 21.58
N ARG A 31 -22.81 -4.46 21.36
CA ARG A 31 -21.66 -4.70 22.26
C ARG A 31 -21.81 -4.04 23.63
N GLU A 32 -22.44 -2.88 23.72
CA GLU A 32 -22.67 -2.16 24.97
C GLU A 32 -23.94 -2.62 25.70
N GLN A 33 -24.91 -3.20 24.97
CA GLN A 33 -26.15 -3.67 25.54
C GLN A 33 -25.90 -4.81 26.53
N TYR A 34 -26.41 -4.65 27.76
CA TYR A 34 -26.42 -5.71 28.76
C TYR A 34 -27.53 -6.71 28.41
N THR A 35 -27.14 -7.96 28.18
CA THR A 35 -28.05 -9.07 27.91
C THR A 35 -27.56 -10.25 28.74
N GLU A 36 -28.48 -10.99 29.37
CA GLU A 36 -28.13 -12.17 30.17
C GLU A 36 -27.53 -13.31 29.33
N SER A 37 -27.78 -13.32 28.01
CA SER A 37 -27.33 -14.35 27.09
C SER A 37 -26.26 -13.84 26.12
N GLN A 38 -25.00 -14.00 26.53
CA GLN A 38 -23.82 -13.71 25.72
C GLN A 38 -23.81 -14.40 24.34
N PRO A 39 -24.23 -15.68 24.19
CA PRO A 39 -24.22 -16.33 22.88
C PRO A 39 -25.15 -15.67 21.85
N ILE A 40 -26.28 -15.12 22.28
CA ILE A 40 -27.23 -14.44 21.39
C ILE A 40 -26.61 -13.16 20.83
N LYS A 41 -25.88 -12.44 21.68
CA LYS A 41 -25.15 -11.23 21.31
C LYS A 41 -24.02 -11.52 20.33
N ASP A 42 -23.25 -12.59 20.57
CA ASP A 42 -22.17 -12.99 19.66
C ASP A 42 -22.72 -13.39 18.28
N TRP A 43 -23.86 -14.08 18.23
CA TRP A 43 -24.56 -14.40 16.98
C TRP A 43 -25.03 -13.16 16.21
N GLU A 44 -25.59 -12.17 16.89
CA GLU A 44 -26.04 -10.94 16.24
C GLU A 44 -24.84 -10.12 15.73
N ILE A 45 -23.73 -10.07 16.48
CA ILE A 45 -22.50 -9.42 16.01
C ILE A 45 -21.94 -10.14 14.77
N LEU A 46 -21.91 -11.48 14.76
CA LEU A 46 -21.48 -12.25 13.59
C LEU A 46 -22.33 -11.94 12.35
N ARG A 47 -23.65 -11.88 12.52
CA ARG A 47 -24.58 -11.52 11.45
C ARG A 47 -24.33 -10.10 10.93
N LEU A 48 -24.15 -9.11 11.82
CA LEU A 48 -23.86 -7.73 11.43
C LEU A 48 -22.49 -7.62 10.72
N MET A 49 -21.48 -8.38 11.14
CA MET A 49 -20.19 -8.44 10.46
C MET A 49 -20.29 -9.05 9.05
N GLU A 50 -21.17 -10.04 8.84
CA GLU A 50 -21.41 -10.59 7.51
C GLU A 50 -22.00 -9.54 6.57
N VAL A 51 -23.00 -8.79 7.03
CA VAL A 51 -23.59 -7.68 6.26
C VAL A 51 -22.54 -6.60 5.97
N HIS A 52 -21.71 -6.26 6.96
CA HIS A 52 -20.61 -5.31 6.77
C HIS A 52 -19.65 -5.76 5.66
N ASN A 53 -19.23 -7.03 5.69
CA ASN A 53 -18.33 -7.57 4.67
C ASN A 53 -18.95 -7.54 3.26
N GLN A 54 -20.26 -7.77 3.14
CA GLN A 54 -20.97 -7.63 1.87
C GLN A 54 -20.95 -6.18 1.36
N LEU A 55 -21.18 -5.20 2.24
CA LEU A 55 -21.12 -3.78 1.88
C LEU A 55 -19.70 -3.32 1.51
N ASP A 56 -18.68 -3.81 2.20
CA ASP A 56 -17.27 -3.53 1.88
C ASP A 56 -16.87 -4.04 0.49
N ILE A 57 -17.29 -5.26 0.15
CA ILE A 57 -17.07 -5.84 -1.18
C ILE A 57 -17.77 -4.98 -2.25
N GLU A 58 -19.01 -4.55 -2.00
CA GLU A 58 -19.75 -3.71 -2.93
C GLU A 58 -19.11 -2.32 -3.08
N SER A 59 -18.62 -1.72 -1.99
CA SER A 59 -17.84 -0.47 -2.00
C SER A 59 -16.59 -0.60 -2.88
N THR A 60 -15.82 -1.68 -2.69
CA THR A 60 -14.63 -1.97 -3.49
C THR A 60 -14.99 -2.12 -4.97
N ARG A 61 -16.02 -2.89 -5.28
CA ARG A 61 -16.50 -3.10 -6.65
C ARG A 61 -16.91 -1.80 -7.34
N GLN A 62 -17.55 -0.88 -6.61
CA GLN A 62 -17.91 0.44 -7.14
C GLN A 62 -16.67 1.27 -7.47
N GLN A 63 -15.64 1.26 -6.61
CA GLN A 63 -14.38 1.95 -6.86
C GLN A 63 -13.65 1.40 -8.08
N GLU A 64 -13.60 0.07 -8.24
CA GLU A 64 -13.02 -0.57 -9.44
C GLU A 64 -13.76 -0.19 -10.72
N SER A 65 -15.10 -0.20 -10.67
CA SER A 65 -15.95 0.20 -11.79
C SER A 65 -15.71 1.66 -12.18
N HIS A 66 -15.63 2.55 -11.18
CA HIS A 66 -15.35 3.96 -11.39
C HIS A 66 -13.96 4.19 -11.99
N LEU A 67 -12.92 3.51 -11.49
CA LEU A 67 -11.57 3.61 -12.06
C LEU A 67 -11.54 3.14 -13.51
N LYS A 68 -12.22 2.04 -13.83
CA LYS A 68 -12.31 1.54 -15.20
C LYS A 68 -12.98 2.56 -16.13
N SER A 69 -14.13 3.10 -15.71
CA SER A 69 -14.84 4.14 -16.45
C SER A 69 -13.97 5.40 -16.66
N LEU A 70 -13.24 5.82 -15.63
CA LEU A 70 -12.29 6.94 -15.71
C LEU A 70 -11.20 6.67 -16.76
N ILE A 71 -10.55 5.51 -16.70
CA ILE A 71 -9.49 5.15 -17.66
C ILE A 71 -10.02 5.10 -19.10
N ASP A 72 -11.22 4.56 -19.29
CA ASP A 72 -11.87 4.52 -20.61
C ASP A 72 -12.23 5.94 -21.09
N SER A 73 -12.64 6.84 -20.19
CA SER A 73 -12.98 8.23 -20.51
C SER A 73 -11.79 9.09 -20.93
N LEU A 74 -10.57 8.73 -20.50
CA LEU A 74 -9.34 9.47 -20.82
C LEU A 74 -8.90 9.31 -22.28
N LYS A 75 -9.56 8.44 -23.07
CA LYS A 75 -9.27 8.21 -24.50
C LYS A 75 -7.78 8.12 -24.82
N LEU A 76 -7.05 7.34 -24.02
CA LEU A 76 -5.57 7.26 -24.07
C LEU A 76 -5.03 6.82 -25.44
N SER A 77 -5.88 6.23 -26.29
CA SER A 77 -5.58 5.96 -27.70
C SER A 77 -5.19 7.21 -28.50
N GLU A 78 -5.70 8.39 -28.15
CA GLU A 78 -5.40 9.65 -28.87
C GLU A 78 -3.94 10.09 -28.67
N ILE A 79 -3.32 9.70 -27.55
CA ILE A 79 -1.94 10.06 -27.19
C ILE A 79 -0.97 8.87 -27.35
N ASN A 80 -1.35 7.85 -28.12
CA ASN A 80 -0.59 6.60 -28.27
C ASN A 80 -0.20 5.99 -26.91
N ALA A 81 -1.13 5.94 -25.96
CA ALA A 81 -0.93 5.31 -24.66
C ALA A 81 -2.06 4.33 -24.32
N LYS A 82 -1.79 3.44 -23.37
CA LYS A 82 -2.73 2.45 -22.84
C LYS A 82 -2.75 2.50 -21.32
N GLY A 83 -3.95 2.51 -20.75
CA GLY A 83 -4.16 2.31 -19.34
C GLY A 83 -4.02 0.82 -18.99
N ILE A 84 -3.25 0.53 -17.96
CA ILE A 84 -3.11 -0.80 -17.37
C ILE A 84 -3.65 -0.70 -15.94
N ILE A 85 -4.66 -1.50 -15.63
CA ILE A 85 -5.25 -1.59 -14.28
C ILE A 85 -4.69 -2.85 -13.60
N THR A 86 -4.15 -2.70 -12.40
CA THR A 86 -3.56 -3.75 -11.58
C THR A 86 -4.33 -3.87 -10.27
N GLY A 87 -4.84 -5.07 -9.97
CA GLY A 87 -5.55 -5.33 -8.72
C GLY A 87 -6.79 -4.46 -8.50
N GLY A 88 -7.51 -4.13 -9.58
CA GLY A 88 -8.79 -3.40 -9.55
C GLY A 88 -8.70 -1.90 -9.29
N LEU A 89 -7.82 -1.46 -8.37
CA LEU A 89 -7.78 -0.09 -7.85
C LEU A 89 -6.55 0.73 -8.22
N LYS A 90 -5.54 0.12 -8.85
CA LYS A 90 -4.33 0.83 -9.30
C LYS A 90 -4.32 0.92 -10.81
N ALA A 91 -4.14 2.11 -11.36
CA ALA A 91 -3.98 2.29 -12.80
C ALA A 91 -2.65 2.97 -13.14
N ARG A 92 -2.04 2.55 -14.25
CA ARG A 92 -0.84 3.16 -14.83
C ARG A 92 -1.05 3.39 -16.32
N ILE A 93 -0.58 4.52 -16.83
CA ILE A 93 -0.58 4.83 -18.25
C ILE A 93 0.79 4.44 -18.84
N GLN A 94 0.80 3.67 -19.92
CA GLN A 94 2.00 3.24 -20.63
C GLN A 94 1.91 3.64 -22.12
N PRO A 95 2.93 4.28 -22.71
CA PRO A 95 2.95 4.56 -24.14
C PRO A 95 2.99 3.27 -24.98
N LEU A 96 2.27 3.25 -26.10
CA LEU A 96 2.12 2.12 -27.03
C LEU A 96 3.39 1.88 -27.85
N GLU A 97 4.23 2.91 -28.04
CA GLU A 97 5.44 2.83 -28.85
C GLU A 97 6.68 3.32 -28.09
N VAL A 98 7.42 2.37 -27.53
CA VAL A 98 8.88 2.36 -27.71
C VAL A 98 9.24 0.90 -28.01
N PRO A 99 9.74 0.57 -29.21
CA PRO A 99 10.34 -0.75 -29.41
C PRO A 99 11.48 -0.87 -28.41
N LYS A 100 11.33 -1.76 -27.43
CA LYS A 100 12.41 -2.10 -26.52
C LYS A 100 13.55 -2.66 -27.38
N LYS A 101 14.56 -1.84 -27.68
CA LYS A 101 15.90 -2.37 -27.94
C LYS A 101 16.26 -3.17 -26.69
N THR A 102 16.31 -4.48 -26.86
CA THR A 102 16.69 -5.46 -25.85
C THR A 102 18.08 -5.14 -25.34
N PHE A 103 18.18 -4.41 -24.23
CA PHE A 103 19.28 -4.59 -23.30
C PHE A 103 18.79 -5.52 -22.21
N SER A 104 18.98 -6.82 -22.45
CA SER A 104 19.00 -7.82 -21.40
C SER A 104 20.21 -7.53 -20.52
N VAL A 105 20.01 -6.79 -19.44
CA VAL A 105 20.89 -6.87 -18.28
C VAL A 105 20.23 -7.86 -17.34
N ARG A 106 20.84 -9.03 -17.22
CA ARG A 106 20.47 -10.10 -16.30
C ARG A 106 20.59 -9.56 -14.87
N SER A 107 19.53 -8.97 -14.33
CA SER A 107 19.44 -8.63 -12.91
C SER A 107 18.56 -9.68 -12.22
N GLN A 108 19.19 -10.44 -11.34
CA GLN A 108 18.55 -11.38 -10.43
C GLN A 108 17.45 -10.68 -9.62
N SER A 109 16.22 -11.21 -9.68
CA SER A 109 15.25 -11.33 -8.57
C SER A 109 13.87 -11.69 -9.14
N GLU A 110 13.77 -12.83 -9.81
CA GLU A 110 12.54 -13.63 -9.71
C GLU A 110 12.55 -14.27 -8.32
N GLN A 111 12.11 -13.52 -7.32
CA GLN A 111 11.60 -14.08 -6.08
C GLN A 111 10.13 -13.70 -5.99
N VAL A 112 9.32 -14.57 -6.61
CA VAL A 112 8.08 -15.11 -6.05
C VAL A 112 7.33 -14.14 -5.14
N ILE A 113 6.48 -13.29 -5.73
CA ILE A 113 5.34 -12.70 -5.02
C ILE A 113 4.27 -13.79 -4.95
N SER A 114 4.53 -14.81 -4.13
CA SER A 114 3.52 -15.78 -3.70
C SER A 114 3.52 -15.78 -2.19
N GLN A 115 2.72 -14.89 -1.60
CA GLN A 115 2.02 -15.05 -0.32
C GLN A 115 1.25 -13.76 0.00
N MET A 116 0.28 -13.42 -0.85
CA MET A 116 -0.91 -12.70 -0.40
C MET A 116 -2.08 -13.67 -0.52
N GLY A 117 -2.07 -14.65 0.38
CA GLY A 117 -3.13 -15.63 0.52
C GLY A 117 -3.26 -15.95 2.00
N PHE A 118 -4.43 -15.64 2.56
CA PHE A 118 -4.97 -16.13 3.82
C PHE A 118 -3.96 -16.33 4.97
N VAL A 119 -3.91 -15.36 5.89
CA VAL A 119 -3.20 -15.53 7.17
C VAL A 119 -4.04 -16.45 8.05
N ASP A 120 -3.69 -17.73 8.08
CA ASP A 120 -4.17 -18.67 9.09
C ASP A 120 -3.55 -18.28 10.45
N PRO A 121 -4.34 -18.00 11.52
CA PRO A 121 -3.82 -17.53 12.81
C PRO A 121 -2.92 -18.52 13.57
N LEU A 122 -2.68 -19.73 13.03
CA LEU A 122 -1.94 -20.81 13.69
C LEU A 122 -0.44 -20.86 13.38
N TYR A 123 0.12 -19.98 12.54
CA TYR A 123 1.55 -19.97 12.17
C TYR A 123 2.35 -18.78 12.75
N GLY A 124 2.24 -18.55 14.06
CA GLY A 124 2.90 -17.46 14.79
C GLY A 124 4.40 -17.67 15.13
N VAL A 125 5.23 -18.15 14.21
CA VAL A 125 6.69 -18.32 14.47
C VAL A 125 7.57 -17.60 13.43
N ASN A 126 7.06 -17.32 12.23
CA ASN A 126 7.83 -16.61 11.19
C ASN A 126 7.66 -15.08 11.22
N ASP A 127 6.65 -14.57 11.95
CA ASP A 127 6.36 -13.13 11.98
C ASP A 127 7.29 -12.32 12.87
N GLU A 128 7.86 -12.90 13.93
CA GLU A 128 8.82 -12.16 14.76
C GLU A 128 10.12 -11.89 13.99
N ILE A 129 10.59 -12.86 13.20
CA ILE A 129 11.81 -12.72 12.40
C ILE A 129 11.57 -11.78 11.22
N SER A 130 10.40 -11.83 10.56
CA SER A 130 10.05 -10.90 9.49
C SER A 130 9.86 -9.47 10.00
N LEU A 131 9.26 -9.29 11.18
CA LEU A 131 9.13 -8.01 11.86
C LEU A 131 10.51 -7.45 12.25
N ILE A 132 11.38 -8.27 12.85
CA ILE A 132 12.77 -7.88 13.20
C ILE A 132 13.56 -7.50 11.94
N THR A 133 13.40 -8.25 10.84
CA THR A 133 14.07 -7.96 9.56
C THR A 133 13.53 -6.66 8.95
N SER A 134 12.23 -6.39 9.04
CA SER A 134 11.62 -5.14 8.58
C SER A 134 12.07 -3.94 9.43
N GLN A 135 12.15 -4.08 10.75
CA GLN A 135 12.61 -3.03 11.65
C GLN A 135 14.10 -2.74 11.50
N THR A 136 14.94 -3.77 11.36
CA THR A 136 16.38 -3.58 11.09
C THR A 136 16.61 -2.92 9.73
N SER A 137 15.83 -3.24 8.71
CA SER A 137 15.91 -2.57 7.41
C SER A 137 15.55 -1.08 7.48
N THR A 138 14.52 -0.71 8.24
CA THR A 138 14.09 0.69 8.40
C THR A 138 15.12 1.50 9.18
N ILE A 139 15.71 0.93 10.24
CA ILE A 139 16.80 1.56 11.01
C ILE A 139 18.02 1.82 10.12
N LEU A 140 18.40 0.86 9.28
CA LEU A 140 19.54 1.02 8.34
C LEU A 140 19.25 2.07 7.27
N ILE A 141 18.02 2.13 6.76
CA ILE A 141 17.59 3.15 5.79
C ILE A 141 17.66 4.55 6.40
N ASP A 142 17.15 4.73 7.62
CA ASP A 142 17.17 6.01 8.31
C ASP A 142 18.60 6.46 8.66
N ARG A 143 19.45 5.52 9.10
CA ARG A 143 20.86 5.80 9.36
C ARG A 143 21.61 6.21 8.09
N LYS A 144 21.36 5.53 6.96
CA LYS A 144 21.93 5.89 5.66
C LYS A 144 21.48 7.28 5.20
N ARG A 145 20.23 7.64 5.46
CA ARG A 145 19.69 8.97 5.16
C ARG A 145 20.35 10.06 6.00
N GLU A 146 20.57 9.80 7.29
CA GLU A 146 21.25 10.71 8.21
C GLU A 146 22.72 10.93 7.83
N ILE A 147 23.46 9.85 7.54
CA ILE A 147 24.85 9.92 7.05
C ILE A 147 24.92 10.71 5.73
N THR A 148 23.98 10.47 4.81
CA THR A 148 23.95 11.20 3.54
C THR A 148 23.69 12.69 3.75
N LYS A 149 22.77 13.05 4.65
CA LYS A 149 22.48 14.44 4.99
C LYS A 149 23.68 15.16 5.61
N THR A 150 24.37 14.50 6.54
CA THR A 150 25.56 15.07 7.20
C THR A 150 26.73 15.22 6.22
N LEU A 151 26.94 14.26 5.31
CA LEU A 151 27.93 14.37 4.24
C LEU A 151 27.62 15.51 3.27
N ILE A 152 26.35 15.73 2.91
CA ILE A 152 25.93 16.85 2.07
C ILE A 152 26.24 18.19 2.77
N LEU A 153 25.91 18.31 4.06
CA LEU A 153 26.20 19.52 4.85
C LEU A 153 27.70 19.79 4.95
N LEU A 154 28.52 18.76 5.16
CA LEU A 154 29.97 18.87 5.19
C LEU A 154 30.55 19.25 3.83
N ASN A 155 29.98 18.76 2.72
CA ASN A 155 30.43 19.10 1.37
C ASN A 155 30.09 20.53 0.95
N HIS A 156 29.05 21.12 1.55
CA HIS A 156 28.66 22.52 1.30
C HIS A 156 29.55 23.54 2.07
N LYS A 157 30.42 23.08 2.99
CA LYS A 157 31.37 23.97 3.68
C LYS A 157 32.57 24.27 2.78
N TYR A 158 32.92 25.55 2.66
CA TYR A 158 34.01 26.03 1.79
C TYR A 158 35.40 25.60 2.28
N LYS A 159 35.56 25.37 3.60
CA LYS A 159 36.74 24.78 4.24
C LYS A 159 36.27 23.90 5.39
N LEU A 160 36.76 22.67 5.47
CA LEU A 160 36.52 21.76 6.58
C LEU A 160 37.67 21.84 7.58
N THR A 161 37.39 21.66 8.85
CA THR A 161 38.43 21.44 9.86
C THR A 161 38.98 20.02 9.77
N TYR A 162 40.17 19.78 10.34
CA TYR A 162 40.79 18.45 10.36
C TYR A 162 39.86 17.38 10.96
N GLU A 163 39.14 17.71 12.04
CA GLU A 163 38.15 16.84 12.68
C GLU A 163 36.95 16.55 11.77
N GLU A 164 36.51 17.52 10.96
CA GLU A 164 35.41 17.36 10.01
C GLU A 164 35.80 16.52 8.78
N GLU A 165 37.06 16.59 8.35
CA GLU A 165 37.60 15.70 7.31
C GLU A 165 37.69 14.26 7.79
N GLU A 166 38.11 14.05 9.04
CA GLU A 166 38.14 12.74 9.67
C GLU A 166 36.73 12.16 9.83
N LEU A 167 35.78 12.98 10.28
CA LEU A 167 34.36 12.63 10.36
C LEU A 167 33.80 12.26 8.99
N LYS A 168 34.09 13.04 7.94
CA LYS A 168 33.68 12.75 6.55
C LYS A 168 34.23 11.40 6.09
N LYS A 169 35.50 11.09 6.39
CA LYS A 169 36.12 9.82 6.04
C LYS A 169 35.48 8.63 6.76
N ASN A 170 35.16 8.79 8.04
CA ASN A 170 34.49 7.77 8.85
C ASN A 170 33.06 7.51 8.37
N LEU A 171 32.30 8.56 8.08
CA LEU A 171 30.94 8.47 7.53
C LEU A 171 30.91 7.81 6.13
N LEU A 172 31.91 8.09 5.29
CA LEU A 172 32.05 7.42 4.00
C LEU A 172 32.43 5.93 4.13
N ALA A 173 33.25 5.57 5.12
CA ALA A 173 33.59 4.18 5.41
C ALA A 173 32.37 3.41 5.95
N GLU A 174 31.61 4.01 6.87
CA GLU A 174 30.36 3.47 7.41
C GLU A 174 29.35 3.24 6.28
N LEU A 175 29.14 4.24 5.41
CA LEU A 175 28.22 4.12 4.26
C LEU A 175 28.67 3.06 3.25
N ARG A 176 29.98 2.86 3.05
CA ARG A 176 30.50 1.77 2.21
C ARG A 176 30.22 0.41 2.83
N SER A 177 30.47 0.23 4.12
CA SER A 177 30.17 -1.04 4.82
C SER A 177 28.69 -1.40 4.79
N MET A 178 27.80 -0.41 4.86
CA MET A 178 26.35 -0.60 4.78
C MET A 178 25.83 -0.94 3.38
N ASN A 179 26.63 -0.73 2.32
CA ASN A 179 26.26 -1.04 0.92
C ASN A 179 26.90 -2.35 0.41
N THR A 180 27.81 -2.96 1.17
CA THR A 180 28.48 -4.22 0.81
C THR A 180 27.83 -5.47 1.41
N VAL A 181 26.76 -5.29 2.19
CA VAL A 181 25.84 -6.35 2.65
C VAL A 181 24.62 -6.34 1.74
#